data_AF-C0QKZ4-F1
#
_entry.id   AF-C0QKZ4-F1
#
_cell.length_a   1.000
_cell.length_b   1.000
_cell.length_c   1.000
_cell.angle_alpha   90.00
_cell.angle_beta   90.00
_cell.angle_gamma   90.00
#
_symmetry.space_group_name_H-M   'P 1'
#
loop_
_entity.id
_entity.type
_entity.pdbx_description
1 polymer ?
#
loop_
_entity_poly.entity_id
_entity_poly.type
_entity_poly.pdbx_seq_one_letter_code
_entity_poly.pdbx_strand_id
1 'polypeptide(L)' 'MTHPFPEGEHLRAAVRYIAERRATHPELKFVVLVDEACVQFDLTPAEGEFLLRFVRESNK' A
#
# COMPACT_ATOMS: atom_id res chain seq x y z
N MET A 1 27.75 -7.83 4.04
CA MET A 1 26.37 -8.07 3.56
C MET A 1 25.52 -6.98 4.17
N THR A 2 25.28 -5.89 3.43
CA THR A 2 24.41 -4.83 3.93
C THR A 2 23.01 -5.43 3.96
N HIS A 3 22.30 -5.30 5.08
CA HIS A 3 20.89 -5.62 5.16
C HIS A 3 20.17 -4.33 4.78
N PRO A 4 19.85 -4.07 3.49
CA PRO A 4 18.95 -2.99 3.15
C PRO A 4 17.63 -3.35 3.81
N PHE A 5 17.19 -2.55 4.80
CA PHE A 5 15.94 -2.74 5.52
C PHE A 5 14.80 -3.08 4.54
N PRO A 6 14.29 -4.33 4.53
CA PRO A 6 13.24 -4.75 3.59
C PRO A 6 11.88 -4.09 3.92
N GLU A 7 11.67 -3.66 5.17
CA GLU A 7 10.41 -3.06 5.65
C GLU A 7 9.92 -1.87 4.81
N GLY A 8 10.80 -1.12 4.15
CA GLY A 8 10.39 0.04 3.36
C GLY A 8 10.04 -0.27 1.90
N GLU A 9 10.53 -1.36 1.32
CA GLU A 9 10.41 -1.60 -0.12
C GLU A 9 9.05 -2.18 -0.49
N HIS A 10 8.56 -3.15 0.29
CA HIS A 10 7.23 -3.73 0.15
C HIS A 10 6.15 -2.66 0.34
N LEU A 11 6.29 -1.80 1.36
CA LEU A 11 5.41 -0.67 1.62
C LEU A 11 5.38 0.32 0.44
N ARG A 12 6.54 0.71 -0.10
CA ARG A 12 6.62 1.62 -1.26
C ARG A 12 6.01 1.01 -2.52
N ALA A 13 6.24 -0.28 -2.75
CA ALA A 13 5.68 -1.00 -3.89
C ALA A 13 4.14 -1.08 -3.80
N ALA A 14 3.61 -1.36 -2.61
CA ALA A 14 2.18 -1.32 -2.33
C ALA A 14 1.58 0.08 -2.57
N VAL A 15 2.22 1.16 -2.10
CA VAL A 15 1.74 2.53 -2.36
C VAL A 15 1.67 2.82 -3.86
N ARG A 16 2.70 2.44 -4.62
CA ARG A 16 2.71 2.59 -6.09
C ARG A 16 1.57 1.81 -6.74
N TYR A 17 1.40 0.56 -6.35
CA TYR A 17 0.34 -0.31 -6.86
C TYR A 17 -1.04 0.33 -6.64
N ILE A 18 -1.32 0.85 -5.45
CA ILE A 18 -2.59 1.52 -5.15
C ILE A 18 -2.77 2.78 -5.99
N ALA A 19 -1.71 3.59 -6.17
CA ALA A 19 -1.77 4.80 -6.99
C ALA A 19 -2.09 4.47 -8.45
N GLU A 20 -1.47 3.44 -9.02
CA GLU A 20 -1.75 2.95 -10.37
C GLU A 20 -3.17 2.40 -10.50
N ARG A 21 -3.57 1.52 -9.57
CA ARG A 21 -4.92 0.95 -9.53
C ARG A 21 -5.99 2.03 -9.43
N ARG A 22 -5.73 3.08 -8.65
CA ARG A 22 -6.64 4.22 -8.51
C ARG A 22 -6.73 5.05 -9.79
N ALA A 23 -5.62 5.19 -10.52
CA ALA A 23 -5.62 5.86 -11.82
C ALA A 23 -6.46 5.10 -12.86
N THR A 24 -6.47 3.76 -12.79
CA THR A 24 -7.30 2.92 -13.68
C THR A 24 -8.74 2.78 -13.18
N HIS A 25 -8.95 2.79 -11.86
CA HIS A 25 -10.23 2.55 -11.20
C HIS A 25 -10.44 3.52 -10.03
N PRO A 26 -10.82 4.78 -10.31
CA PRO A 26 -11.06 5.77 -9.27
C PRO A 26 -12.29 5.43 -8.39
N GLU A 27 -13.13 4.50 -8.84
CA GLU A 27 -14.29 3.96 -8.12
C GLU A 27 -13.91 2.95 -7.02
N LEU A 28 -12.71 2.34 -7.11
CA LEU A 28 -12.28 1.35 -6.12
C LEU A 28 -11.92 2.03 -4.80
N LYS A 29 -12.42 1.46 -3.71
CA LYS A 29 -12.11 1.94 -2.36
C LYS A 29 -10.67 1.58 -2.02
N PHE A 30 -9.97 2.52 -1.38
CA PHE A 30 -8.62 2.27 -0.87
C PHE A 30 -8.53 1.03 0.00
N VAL A 31 -9.56 0.72 0.79
CA VAL A 31 -9.59 -0.49 1.63
C VAL A 31 -9.35 -1.75 0.79
N VAL A 32 -9.97 -1.86 -0.39
CA VAL A 32 -9.81 -3.01 -1.28
C VAL A 32 -8.40 -3.04 -1.89
N LEU A 33 -7.91 -1.89 -2.33
CA LEU A 33 -6.58 -1.78 -2.92
C LEU A 33 -5.46 -2.06 -1.91
N VAL A 34 -5.64 -1.62 -0.66
CA VAL A 34 -4.73 -1.90 0.46
C VAL A 34 -4.78 -3.37 0.85
N ASP A 35 -5.96 -3.99 0.89
CA ASP A 35 -6.10 -5.41 1.19
C ASP A 35 -5.41 -6.28 0.11
N GLU A 36 -5.65 -5.99 -1.17
CA GLU A 36 -4.93 -6.63 -2.28
C GLU A 36 -3.42 -6.44 -2.16
N ALA A 37 -2.97 -5.22 -1.88
CA ALA A 37 -1.54 -4.94 -1.72
C ALA A 37 -0.95 -5.64 -0.48
N CYS A 38 -1.71 -5.77 0.60
CA CYS A 38 -1.30 -6.45 1.82
C CYS A 38 -1.01 -7.93 1.56
N VAL A 39 -1.91 -8.59 0.83
CA VAL A 39 -1.75 -10.00 0.43
C VAL A 39 -0.65 -10.16 -0.62
N GLN A 40 -0.53 -9.23 -1.56
CA GLN A 40 0.38 -9.35 -2.71
C GLN A 40 1.84 -9.00 -2.37
N PHE A 41 2.07 -8.10 -1.41
CA PHE A 41 3.40 -7.66 -0.97
C PHE A 41 3.82 -8.26 0.38
N ASP A 42 3.02 -9.17 0.95
CA ASP A 42 3.22 -9.75 2.29
C ASP A 42 3.41 -8.65 3.37
N LEU A 43 2.58 -7.60 3.30
CA LEU A 43 2.64 -6.53 4.30
C LEU A 43 2.18 -7.08 5.64
N THR A 44 2.86 -6.66 6.70
CA THR A 44 2.36 -6.91 8.05
C THR A 44 1.06 -6.13 8.30
N PRO A 45 0.19 -6.58 9.22
CA PRO A 45 -1.02 -5.85 9.58
C PRO A 45 -0.73 -4.40 10.04
N ALA A 46 0.44 -4.15 10.62
CA ALA A 46 0.90 -2.81 10.98
C ALA A 46 1.15 -1.93 9.75
N GLU A 47 1.81 -2.47 8.73
CA GLU A 47 2.06 -1.79 7.45
C GLU A 47 0.76 -1.55 6.69
N GLY A 48 -0.15 -2.52 6.64
CA GLY A 48 -1.47 -2.36 6.02
C GLY A 48 -2.30 -1.24 6.67
N GLU A 49 -2.31 -1.15 8.00
CA GLU A 49 -2.98 -0.05 8.70
C GLU A 49 -2.34 1.31 8.42
N PHE A 50 -1.00 1.39 8.43
CA PHE A 50 -0.28 2.61 8.09
C PHE A 50 -0.61 3.06 6.66
N LEU A 51 -0.56 2.12 5.72
CA LEU A 51 -0.77 2.38 4.31
C LEU A 51 -2.22 2.81 4.04
N LEU A 52 -3.20 2.18 4.69
CA LEU A 52 -4.60 2.60 4.65
C LEU A 52 -4.81 4.02 5.18
N ARG A 53 -4.19 4.36 6.31
CA ARG A 53 -4.28 5.72 6.86
C ARG A 53 -3.63 6.73 5.94
N PHE A 54 -2.44 6.43 5.40
CA PHE A 54 -1.69 7.30 4.51
C PHE A 54 -2.46 7.64 3.23
N VAL A 55 -3.04 6.62 2.56
CA VAL A 55 -3.81 6.83 1.32
C VAL A 55 -5.15 7.52 1.58
N ARG A 56 -5.77 7.28 2.74
CA ARG A 56 -7.02 7.95 3.14
C ARG A 56 -6.78 9.42 3.51
N GLU A 57 -5.65 9.73 4.14
CA GLU A 57 -5.27 11.09 4.53
C GLU A 57 -4.82 11.94 3.33
N SER A 58 -4.10 11.35 2.38
CA SER A 58 -3.65 12.00 1.14
C SER A 58 -4.80 12.41 0.19
N ASN A 59 -6.07 12.14 0.53
CA ASN A 59 -7.23 12.52 -0.27
C ASN A 59 -8.14 13.58 0.38
N LYS A 60 -7.63 14.33 1.35
CA LYS A 60 -8.30 15.52 1.90
C LYS A 60 -7.83 16.79 1.20
#